data_AF-W3XPY6-F1
#
_entry.id   AF-W3XPY6-F1
#
_cell.length_a   1.000
_cell.length_b   1.000
_cell.length_c   1.000
_cell.angle_alpha   90.00
_cell.angle_beta   90.00
_cell.angle_gamma   90.00
#
_symmetry.space_group_name_H-M   'P 1'
#
loop_
_entity.id
_entity.type
_entity.pdbx_description
1 polymer ?
#
loop_
_entity_poly.entity_id
_entity_poly.type
_entity_poly.pdbx_seq_one_letter_code
_entity_poly.pdbx_strand_id
1 'polypeptide(L)'
;MFGSVIHKTGTASIYSQYHKVTSADDDISQEFSGNHENRGFFKHFLSKRWAIWAVVLLLGSALIVIWAIQGFNNAEVFLPNLQTVVIHFEANDIFMAMPSPESDAAWDNLMPDGRGFVLVDDPQQYNLRAGIPTDGGPDRYGVSMFHQLHCLGLIRDGYYSALNHQDPTIIGIKTSTDESALRHHGEHIGHCFDYIRQAIMCNADMTLEWAEVSPSGKVLASVDGWGIPHTCRSWDDAVEWTLKHKAPSTNHTGII
;
A
#
# COMPACT_ATOMS: atom_id res chain seq x y z
N MET A 1 -45.59 20.56 -22.99
CA MET A 1 -45.45 21.53 -21.88
C MET A 1 -45.44 20.73 -20.59
N PHE A 2 -44.44 20.64 -19.73
CA PHE A 2 -43.08 21.16 -19.53
C PHE A 2 -42.30 19.94 -18.95
N GLY A 3 -40.98 19.73 -18.98
CA GLY A 3 -39.81 20.55 -19.17
C GLY A 3 -38.69 19.81 -18.40
N SER A 4 -37.66 19.35 -19.12
CA SER A 4 -36.55 18.54 -18.60
C SER A 4 -35.56 19.39 -17.80
N VAL A 5 -35.03 18.86 -16.70
CA VAL A 5 -33.80 19.37 -16.05
C VAL A 5 -32.84 18.22 -15.81
N ILE A 6 -31.72 18.29 -16.53
CA ILE A 6 -30.55 17.41 -16.45
C ILE A 6 -29.62 17.97 -15.37
N HIS A 7 -29.18 17.14 -14.42
CA HIS A 7 -28.05 17.46 -13.56
C HIS A 7 -26.80 16.73 -14.05
N LYS A 8 -25.87 17.51 -14.60
CA LYS A 8 -24.46 17.14 -14.78
C LYS A 8 -23.72 17.56 -13.51
N THR A 9 -23.05 16.63 -12.84
CA THR A 9 -22.01 16.96 -11.86
C THR A 9 -20.66 16.65 -12.47
N GLY A 10 -19.90 17.73 -12.70
CA GLY A 10 -18.53 17.70 -13.19
C GLY A 10 -17.55 17.49 -12.04
N THR A 11 -16.47 16.81 -12.40
CA THR A 11 -15.25 16.56 -11.62
C THR A 11 -14.57 17.87 -11.18
N ALA A 12 -14.35 18.03 -9.87
CA ALA A 12 -13.54 19.11 -9.32
C ALA A 12 -12.17 18.56 -8.89
N SER A 13 -11.14 18.89 -9.67
CA SER A 13 -9.72 18.76 -9.32
C SER A 13 -9.34 19.90 -8.37
N ILE A 14 -8.74 19.56 -7.23
CA ILE A 14 -8.33 20.53 -6.21
C ILE A 14 -6.80 20.56 -6.20
N TYR A 15 -6.22 21.46 -7.00
CA TYR A 15 -4.82 21.88 -6.89
C TYR A 15 -4.76 23.41 -6.99
N SER A 16 -3.82 24.00 -6.25
CA SER A 16 -3.34 25.39 -6.32
C SER A 16 -4.11 26.46 -5.54
N GLN A 17 -3.65 26.73 -4.31
CA GLN A 17 -3.53 28.11 -3.81
C GLN A 17 -2.22 28.28 -3.04
N TYR A 18 -1.19 28.80 -3.72
CA TYR A 18 -0.08 29.54 -3.12
C TYR A 18 0.25 30.76 -3.98
N HIS A 19 0.57 31.86 -3.30
CA HIS A 19 1.07 33.18 -3.74
C HIS A 19 0.07 34.32 -4.01
N LYS A 20 0.11 35.34 -3.13
CA LYS A 20 0.71 36.66 -3.46
C LYS A 20 0.92 37.52 -2.20
N VAL A 21 2.16 37.97 -2.00
CA VAL A 21 2.55 39.08 -1.13
C VAL A 21 3.12 40.16 -2.04
N THR A 22 2.55 41.36 -1.99
CA THR A 22 3.05 42.68 -2.43
C THR A 22 2.00 43.68 -1.91
N SER A 23 2.23 44.90 -1.45
CA SER A 23 3.37 45.82 -1.29
C SER A 23 2.74 47.12 -0.77
N ALA A 24 3.54 48.00 -0.15
CA ALA A 24 3.43 49.46 -0.15
C ALA A 24 3.56 50.03 1.27
N ASP A 25 4.78 50.50 1.51
CA ASP A 25 5.14 51.59 2.39
C ASP A 25 4.29 52.84 2.09
N ASP A 26 3.83 53.53 3.14
CA ASP A 26 3.54 54.98 3.16
C ASP A 26 3.13 55.35 4.60
N ASP A 27 4.07 55.85 5.41
CA ASP A 27 3.94 57.19 6.03
C ASP A 27 5.17 57.51 6.90
N ILE A 28 6.09 58.28 6.31
CA ILE A 28 7.12 59.03 7.01
C ILE A 28 6.60 60.47 7.12
N SER A 29 6.26 60.92 8.33
CA SER A 29 6.62 62.26 8.82
C SER A 29 5.97 62.55 10.17
N GLN A 30 6.80 62.65 11.22
CA GLN A 30 6.83 63.85 12.07
C GLN A 30 8.06 63.83 12.98
N GLU A 31 8.94 64.76 12.68
CA GLU A 31 10.11 65.18 13.42
C GLU A 31 9.66 66.03 14.63
N PHE A 32 10.19 65.79 15.83
CA PHE A 32 10.86 66.78 16.68
C PHE A 32 11.16 66.24 18.10
N SER A 33 12.46 66.15 18.40
CA SER A 33 13.13 66.52 19.67
C SER A 33 12.71 65.85 20.99
N GLY A 34 13.64 65.09 21.58
CA GLY A 34 13.87 65.18 23.04
C GLY A 34 14.35 63.91 23.76
N ASN A 35 15.65 63.89 24.04
CA ASN A 35 16.33 63.25 25.17
C ASN A 35 16.26 61.72 25.39
N HIS A 36 17.44 61.12 25.16
CA HIS A 36 18.13 60.19 26.06
C HIS A 36 17.44 59.94 27.42
N GLU A 37 16.80 58.78 27.56
CA GLU A 37 17.09 57.77 28.61
C GLU A 37 16.03 56.67 28.55
N ASN A 38 16.34 55.56 27.87
CA ASN A 38 15.63 54.30 28.14
C ASN A 38 16.54 53.09 27.85
N ARG A 39 17.70 53.06 28.51
CA ARG A 39 18.51 51.83 28.66
C ARG A 39 17.91 50.98 29.78
N GLY A 40 16.72 50.42 29.56
CA GLY A 40 16.04 49.64 30.61
C GLY A 40 15.18 48.47 30.15
N PHE A 41 14.66 48.46 28.92
CA PHE A 41 13.63 47.47 28.57
C PHE A 41 14.15 46.22 27.82
N PHE A 42 15.36 46.27 27.25
CA PHE A 42 15.94 45.16 26.46
C PHE A 42 17.10 44.42 27.14
N LYS A 43 17.19 44.44 28.47
CA LYS A 43 18.18 43.65 29.23
C LYS A 43 17.63 42.31 29.76
N HIS A 44 16.62 41.74 29.09
CA HIS A 44 16.15 40.38 29.36
C HIS A 44 16.35 39.40 28.18
N PHE A 45 17.18 39.76 27.20
CA PHE A 45 17.54 38.90 26.07
C PHE A 45 19.03 38.52 26.03
N LEU A 46 19.70 38.54 27.18
CA LEU A 46 21.12 38.21 27.34
C LEU A 46 21.36 37.10 28.37
N SER A 47 20.35 36.29 28.69
CA SER A 47 20.62 35.02 29.35
C SER A 47 20.97 34.00 28.26
N LYS A 48 22.21 33.50 28.23
CA LYS A 48 22.65 32.40 27.35
C LYS A 48 21.83 31.10 27.52
N ARG A 49 20.78 31.13 28.35
CA ARG A 49 19.89 30.02 28.68
C ARG A 49 19.00 29.63 27.49
N TRP A 50 18.67 30.55 26.58
CA TRP A 50 17.91 30.20 25.37
C TRP A 50 18.69 29.28 24.43
N ALA A 51 20.02 29.44 24.34
CA ALA A 51 20.88 28.58 23.54
C ALA A 51 20.95 27.16 24.14
N ILE A 52 20.91 27.05 25.47
CA ILE A 52 20.83 25.76 26.16
C ILE A 52 19.50 25.06 25.83
N TRP A 53 18.38 25.78 25.90
CA TRP A 53 17.07 25.22 25.54
C TRP A 53 16.97 24.85 24.06
N ALA A 54 17.56 25.64 23.16
CA ALA A 54 17.62 25.32 21.73
C ALA A 54 18.41 24.02 21.47
N VAL A 55 19.55 23.83 22.13
CA VAL A 55 20.34 22.60 22.04
C VAL A 55 19.57 21.41 22.63
N VAL A 56 18.91 21.57 23.78
CA VAL A 56 18.08 20.51 24.38
C VAL A 56 16.92 20.12 23.46
N LEU A 57 16.26 21.09 22.82
CA LEU A 57 15.18 20.81 21.86
C LEU A 57 15.69 20.10 20.61
N LEU A 58 16.86 20.49 20.09
CA LEU A 58 17.49 19.83 18.94
C LEU A 58 17.94 18.40 19.26
N LEU A 59 18.51 18.17 20.44
CA LEU A 59 18.88 16.81 20.89
C LEU A 59 17.64 15.96 21.16
N GLY A 60 16.60 16.55 21.77
CA GLY A 60 15.33 15.88 22.01
C GLY A 60 14.62 15.50 20.72
N SER A 61 14.55 16.39 19.73
CA SER A 61 13.96 16.08 18.42
C SER A 61 14.78 15.04 17.65
N ALA A 62 16.11 15.12 17.71
CA ALA A 62 16.98 14.10 17.12
C ALA A 62 16.77 12.71 17.75
N LEU A 63 16.63 12.63 19.07
CA LEU A 63 16.33 11.37 19.77
C LEU A 63 14.96 10.81 19.40
N ILE A 64 13.94 11.65 19.25
CA ILE A 64 12.60 11.23 18.78
C ILE A 64 12.67 10.69 17.35
N VAL A 65 13.41 11.36 16.46
CA VAL A 65 13.61 10.90 15.08
C VAL A 65 14.38 9.58 15.04
N ILE A 66 15.43 9.42 15.86
CA ILE A 66 16.19 8.15 15.96
C ILE A 66 15.28 7.02 16.46
N TRP A 67 14.48 7.27 17.51
CA TRP A 67 13.52 6.29 18.03
C TRP A 67 12.45 5.90 16.99
N ALA A 68 11.94 6.88 16.23
CA ALA A 68 10.99 6.63 15.16
C ALA A 68 11.60 5.78 14.03
N ILE A 69 12.83 6.08 13.61
CA ILE A 69 13.55 5.29 12.58
C ILE A 69 13.83 3.87 13.08
N GLN A 70 14.23 3.70 14.35
CA GLN A 70 14.45 2.37 14.93
C GLN A 70 13.18 1.53 14.98
N GLY A 71 12.02 2.13 15.29
CA GLY A 71 10.74 1.42 15.32
C GLY A 71 10.30 0.83 13.97
N PHE A 72 10.66 1.46 12.85
CA PHE A 72 10.41 0.93 11.51
C PHE A 72 11.37 -0.22 11.14
N ASN A 73 12.63 -0.14 11.56
CA ASN A 73 13.64 -1.15 11.22
C ASN A 73 13.42 -2.50 11.94
N ASN A 74 12.74 -2.52 13.09
CA ASN A 74 12.73 -3.71 13.96
C ASN A 74 11.92 -4.90 13.42
N ALA A 75 10.88 -4.69 12.60
CA ALA A 75 10.15 -5.78 11.96
C ALA A 75 10.97 -6.43 10.82
N GLU A 76 11.75 -5.63 10.10
CA GLU A 76 12.71 -6.13 9.10
C GLU A 76 13.82 -6.99 9.73
N VAL A 77 14.14 -6.74 11.01
CA VAL A 77 15.16 -7.53 11.75
C VAL A 77 14.71 -8.96 12.06
N PHE A 78 13.40 -9.22 12.17
CA PHE A 78 12.91 -10.60 12.36
C PHE A 78 13.01 -11.42 11.08
N LEU A 79 12.69 -10.82 9.94
CA LEU A 79 12.70 -11.51 8.66
C LEU A 79 14.13 -11.84 8.24
N PRO A 80 14.39 -13.05 7.72
CA PRO A 80 15.70 -13.37 7.18
C PRO A 80 16.01 -12.45 5.99
N ASN A 81 17.30 -12.21 5.75
CA ASN A 81 17.72 -11.56 4.52
C ASN A 81 17.47 -12.52 3.34
N LEU A 82 16.37 -12.30 2.62
CA LEU A 82 15.99 -13.07 1.44
C LEU A 82 16.73 -12.55 0.20
N GLN A 83 17.30 -13.47 -0.57
CA GLN A 83 18.00 -13.10 -1.80
C GLN A 83 17.02 -12.62 -2.86
N THR A 84 17.32 -11.48 -3.49
CA THR A 84 16.63 -11.07 -4.71
C THR A 84 17.08 -11.95 -5.88
N VAL A 85 16.12 -12.58 -6.55
CA VAL A 85 16.36 -13.42 -7.73
C VAL A 85 15.66 -12.83 -8.94
N VAL A 86 16.23 -13.05 -10.12
CA VAL A 86 15.57 -12.71 -11.39
C VAL A 86 14.85 -13.95 -11.88
N ILE A 87 13.53 -13.85 -12.00
CA ILE A 87 12.68 -14.89 -12.58
C ILE A 87 12.01 -14.36 -13.84
N HIS A 88 11.81 -15.26 -14.81
CA HIS A 88 11.03 -14.97 -16.00
C HIS A 88 9.67 -15.62 -15.84
N PHE A 89 8.61 -14.88 -16.17
CA PHE A 89 7.28 -15.46 -16.14
C PHE A 89 7.09 -16.31 -17.38
N GLU A 90 6.69 -17.56 -17.16
CA GLU A 90 6.40 -18.53 -18.19
C GLU A 90 4.98 -19.03 -17.99
N ALA A 91 4.28 -19.33 -19.10
CA ALA A 91 2.96 -19.93 -19.02
C ALA A 91 3.06 -21.26 -18.29
N ASN A 92 2.22 -21.46 -17.28
CA ASN A 92 2.14 -22.73 -16.57
C ASN A 92 0.76 -23.35 -16.75
N ASP A 93 0.69 -24.35 -17.63
CA ASP A 93 -0.54 -25.02 -18.01
C ASP A 93 -1.35 -25.54 -16.81
N ILE A 94 -0.70 -25.99 -15.73
CA ILE A 94 -1.44 -26.54 -14.57
C ILE A 94 -2.13 -25.44 -13.77
N PHE A 95 -1.56 -24.24 -13.69
CA PHE A 95 -2.15 -23.10 -12.98
C PHE A 95 -3.14 -22.33 -13.86
N MET A 96 -2.97 -22.41 -15.18
CA MET A 96 -3.91 -21.86 -16.17
C MET A 96 -5.13 -22.76 -16.42
N ALA A 97 -5.04 -24.05 -16.08
CA ALA A 97 -6.11 -25.00 -16.31
C ALA A 97 -7.37 -24.68 -15.50
N MET A 98 -8.51 -25.08 -16.10
CA MET A 98 -9.79 -25.18 -15.40
C MET A 98 -9.65 -26.06 -14.14
N PRO A 99 -10.53 -25.89 -13.13
CA PRO A 99 -10.55 -26.75 -11.94
C PRO A 99 -10.59 -28.23 -12.32
N SER A 100 -9.59 -28.95 -11.81
CA SER A 100 -9.42 -30.39 -11.93
C SER A 100 -8.68 -30.87 -10.69
N PRO A 101 -8.75 -32.16 -10.32
CA PRO A 101 -7.97 -32.67 -9.20
C PRO A 101 -6.48 -32.34 -9.28
N GLU A 102 -5.87 -32.32 -10.47
CA GLU A 102 -4.46 -31.94 -10.61
C GLU A 102 -4.23 -30.44 -10.46
N SER A 103 -5.06 -29.60 -11.09
CA SER A 103 -4.93 -28.14 -11.00
C SER A 103 -5.18 -27.66 -9.57
N ASP A 104 -6.24 -28.16 -8.93
CA ASP A 104 -6.61 -27.77 -7.57
C ASP A 104 -5.54 -28.20 -6.56
N ALA A 105 -4.96 -29.40 -6.73
CA ALA A 105 -3.80 -29.82 -5.93
C ALA A 105 -2.57 -28.93 -6.15
N ALA A 106 -2.31 -28.47 -7.39
CA ALA A 106 -1.21 -27.55 -7.65
C ALA A 106 -1.41 -26.19 -6.96
N TRP A 107 -2.63 -25.65 -6.98
CA TRP A 107 -3.01 -24.42 -6.27
C TRP A 107 -2.91 -24.58 -4.75
N ASP A 108 -3.39 -25.69 -4.20
CA ASP A 108 -3.28 -26.00 -2.76
C ASP A 108 -1.83 -26.08 -2.30
N ASN A 109 -0.95 -26.66 -3.13
CA ASN A 109 0.48 -26.80 -2.84
C ASN A 109 1.26 -25.47 -2.87
N LEU A 110 0.66 -24.36 -3.30
CA LEU A 110 1.27 -23.03 -3.13
C LEU A 110 1.29 -22.61 -1.65
N MET A 111 0.41 -23.17 -0.84
CA MET A 111 0.35 -22.92 0.59
C MET A 111 1.27 -23.92 1.31
N PRO A 112 2.27 -23.45 2.07
CA PRO A 112 3.13 -24.34 2.82
C PRO A 112 2.38 -24.94 4.02
N ASP A 113 2.96 -25.97 4.63
CA ASP A 113 2.58 -26.42 5.96
C ASP A 113 2.53 -25.23 6.94
N GLY A 114 1.50 -25.20 7.79
CA GLY A 114 1.21 -24.03 8.63
C GLY A 114 0.41 -22.92 7.92
N ARG A 115 0.05 -23.11 6.65
CA ARG A 115 -0.85 -22.24 5.85
C ARG A 115 -0.34 -20.81 5.68
N GLY A 116 0.98 -20.64 5.61
CA GLY A 116 1.62 -19.33 5.46
C GLY A 116 1.69 -18.50 6.75
N PHE A 117 1.55 -19.14 7.91
CA PHE A 117 1.78 -18.52 9.20
C PHE A 117 3.18 -18.82 9.73
N VAL A 118 3.77 -17.83 10.39
CA VAL A 118 5.02 -17.97 11.14
C VAL A 118 4.78 -17.74 12.63
N LEU A 119 5.64 -18.32 13.46
CA LEU A 119 5.66 -18.07 14.91
C LEU A 119 6.66 -16.96 15.21
N VAL A 120 6.24 -16.00 16.03
CA VAL A 120 7.12 -14.92 16.50
C VAL A 120 7.17 -14.97 18.02
N ASP A 121 8.35 -15.28 18.55
CA ASP A 121 8.65 -15.13 19.96
C ASP A 121 8.80 -13.65 20.31
N ASP A 122 8.23 -13.25 21.45
CA ASP A 122 8.31 -11.89 22.01
C ASP A 122 8.13 -10.78 20.94
N PRO A 123 6.92 -10.61 20.37
CA PRO A 123 6.70 -9.68 19.26
C PRO A 123 7.04 -8.23 19.58
N GLN A 124 7.07 -7.86 20.87
CA GLN A 124 7.46 -6.51 21.29
C GLN A 124 8.92 -6.19 20.95
N GLN A 125 9.81 -7.19 20.92
CA GLN A 125 11.21 -7.01 20.54
C GLN A 125 11.36 -6.50 19.09
N TYR A 126 10.41 -6.85 18.22
CA TYR A 126 10.37 -6.48 16.81
C TYR A 126 9.41 -5.32 16.54
N ASN A 127 8.88 -4.67 17.59
CA ASN A 127 7.86 -3.63 17.48
C ASN A 127 6.58 -4.11 16.74
N LEU A 128 6.26 -5.40 16.84
CA LEU A 128 5.05 -5.97 16.26
C LEU A 128 3.88 -5.87 17.26
N ARG A 129 2.68 -5.64 16.74
CA ARG A 129 1.44 -5.77 17.51
C ARG A 129 1.18 -7.24 17.83
N ALA A 130 0.34 -7.51 18.84
CA ALA A 130 -0.02 -8.87 19.23
C ALA A 130 -0.55 -9.69 18.04
N GLY A 131 0.00 -10.90 17.86
CA GLY A 131 -0.42 -11.82 16.82
C GLY A 131 -1.59 -12.67 17.29
N ILE A 132 -1.85 -13.76 16.58
CA ILE A 132 -2.86 -14.74 16.99
C ILE A 132 -2.25 -15.61 18.09
N PRO A 133 -2.81 -15.62 19.32
CA PRO A 133 -2.27 -16.42 20.40
C PRO A 133 -2.33 -17.92 20.09
N THR A 134 -1.33 -18.68 20.54
CA THR A 134 -1.34 -20.14 20.52
C THR A 134 -1.43 -20.72 21.93
N ASP A 135 -1.83 -21.99 22.03
CA ASP A 135 -1.97 -22.67 23.31
C ASP A 135 -0.59 -22.93 23.95
N GLY A 136 -0.15 -21.99 24.80
CA GLY A 136 1.10 -22.10 25.56
C GLY A 136 2.37 -21.89 24.74
N GLY A 137 2.25 -21.30 23.54
CA GLY A 137 3.36 -21.05 22.63
C GLY A 137 3.42 -19.60 22.14
N PRO A 138 4.29 -19.33 21.15
CA PRO A 138 4.46 -18.00 20.56
C PRO A 138 3.24 -17.57 19.75
N ASP A 139 3.10 -16.26 19.53
CA ASP A 139 2.03 -15.73 18.68
C ASP A 139 2.26 -16.11 17.20
N ARG A 140 1.17 -16.33 16.47
CA ARG A 140 1.17 -16.58 15.02
C ARG A 140 0.89 -15.32 14.23
N TYR A 141 1.62 -15.14 13.13
CA TYR A 141 1.45 -14.04 12.18
C TYR A 141 1.28 -14.59 10.78
N GLY A 142 0.37 -14.02 10.01
CA GLY A 142 0.23 -14.34 8.59
C GLY A 142 1.32 -13.66 7.78
N VAL A 143 1.89 -14.32 6.78
CA VAL A 143 2.78 -13.65 5.81
C VAL A 143 1.92 -13.18 4.64
N SER A 144 1.99 -11.88 4.31
CA SER A 144 1.10 -11.24 3.33
C SER A 144 1.12 -11.90 1.95
N MET A 145 2.27 -12.37 1.45
CA MET A 145 2.34 -13.12 0.19
C MET A 145 1.41 -14.35 0.20
N PHE A 146 1.37 -15.12 1.30
CA PHE A 146 0.51 -16.29 1.40
C PHE A 146 -0.96 -15.92 1.60
N HIS A 147 -1.24 -14.81 2.29
CA HIS A 147 -2.60 -14.28 2.36
C HIS A 147 -3.10 -13.83 0.97
N GLN A 148 -2.26 -13.17 0.18
CA GLN A 148 -2.58 -12.80 -1.21
C GLN A 148 -2.84 -14.04 -2.08
N LEU A 149 -2.01 -15.08 -1.97
CA LEU A 149 -2.22 -16.36 -2.67
C LEU A 149 -3.53 -17.04 -2.24
N HIS A 150 -3.81 -17.08 -0.93
CA HIS A 150 -5.07 -17.61 -0.40
C HIS A 150 -6.29 -16.88 -0.98
N CYS A 151 -6.25 -15.54 -0.98
CA CYS A 151 -7.31 -14.72 -1.57
C CYS A 151 -7.46 -14.96 -3.08
N LEU A 152 -6.35 -15.07 -3.82
CA LEU A 152 -6.39 -15.38 -5.26
C LEU A 152 -7.02 -16.75 -5.53
N GLY A 153 -6.68 -17.76 -4.72
CA GLY A 153 -7.28 -19.10 -4.78
C GLY A 153 -8.79 -19.08 -4.50
N LEU A 154 -9.25 -18.32 -3.50
CA LEU A 154 -10.67 -18.13 -3.22
C LEU A 154 -11.41 -17.46 -4.38
N ILE A 155 -10.80 -16.45 -5.00
CA ILE A 155 -11.35 -15.78 -6.18
C ILE A 155 -11.44 -16.76 -7.34
N ARG A 156 -10.42 -17.59 -7.56
CA ARG A 156 -10.41 -18.64 -8.58
C ARG A 156 -11.57 -19.61 -8.40
N ASP A 157 -11.71 -20.17 -7.19
CA ASP A 157 -12.78 -21.12 -6.87
C ASP A 157 -14.17 -20.50 -7.03
N GLY A 158 -14.38 -19.31 -6.47
CA GLY A 158 -15.64 -18.58 -6.59
C GLY A 158 -15.99 -18.22 -8.04
N TYR A 159 -14.99 -17.82 -8.82
CA TYR A 159 -15.15 -17.50 -10.24
C TYR A 159 -15.61 -18.71 -11.04
N TYR A 160 -14.90 -19.84 -10.96
CA TYR A 160 -15.27 -21.03 -11.73
C TYR A 160 -16.57 -21.67 -11.23
N SER A 161 -16.86 -21.59 -9.93
CA SER A 161 -18.15 -22.00 -9.37
C SER A 161 -19.30 -21.15 -9.92
N ALA A 162 -19.10 -19.83 -10.07
CA ALA A 162 -20.13 -18.92 -10.56
C ALA A 162 -20.35 -19.00 -12.07
N LEU A 163 -19.31 -19.27 -12.86
CA LEU A 163 -19.43 -19.36 -14.31
C LEU A 163 -20.38 -20.46 -14.77
N ASN A 164 -20.52 -21.57 -14.03
CA ASN A 164 -21.34 -22.72 -14.43
C ASN A 164 -21.14 -23.11 -15.93
N HIS A 165 -19.87 -23.06 -16.39
CA HIS A 165 -19.46 -23.28 -17.79
C HIS A 165 -19.88 -22.23 -18.83
N GLN A 166 -20.06 -20.96 -18.44
CA GLN A 166 -20.27 -19.84 -19.37
C GLN A 166 -18.98 -19.01 -19.57
N ASP A 167 -18.87 -18.32 -20.72
CA ASP A 167 -17.71 -17.49 -21.02
C ASP A 167 -17.83 -16.05 -20.45
N PRO A 168 -16.78 -15.51 -19.78
CA PRO A 168 -16.75 -14.15 -19.23
C PRO A 168 -16.65 -13.03 -20.27
N THR A 169 -17.02 -11.81 -19.86
CA THR A 169 -16.74 -10.57 -20.62
C THR A 169 -15.44 -9.89 -20.16
N ILE A 170 -14.61 -9.43 -21.11
CA ILE A 170 -13.31 -8.78 -20.85
C ILE A 170 -13.51 -7.27 -20.61
N ILE A 171 -12.92 -6.74 -19.53
CA ILE A 171 -12.93 -5.31 -19.23
C ILE A 171 -12.04 -4.57 -20.24
N GLY A 172 -12.59 -3.56 -20.92
CA GLY A 172 -11.86 -2.71 -21.88
C GLY A 172 -12.22 -2.96 -23.35
N ILE A 173 -12.97 -4.02 -23.67
CA ILE A 173 -13.52 -4.25 -25.01
C ILE A 173 -14.93 -3.66 -25.06
N LYS A 174 -15.13 -2.55 -25.79
CA LYS A 174 -16.45 -1.91 -25.90
C LYS A 174 -17.36 -2.52 -26.95
N THR A 175 -16.82 -3.21 -27.95
CA THR A 175 -17.53 -4.02 -28.96
C THR A 175 -16.48 -4.72 -29.82
N SER A 176 -16.13 -5.98 -29.55
CA SER A 176 -15.38 -6.78 -30.53
C SER A 176 -16.34 -7.70 -31.27
N THR A 177 -16.46 -7.52 -32.58
CA THR A 177 -17.10 -8.48 -33.49
C THR A 177 -16.15 -9.62 -33.87
N ASP A 178 -15.01 -9.71 -33.18
CA ASP A 178 -13.94 -10.65 -33.47
C ASP A 178 -14.21 -11.94 -32.69
N GLU A 179 -14.67 -12.98 -33.38
CA GLU A 179 -14.92 -14.31 -32.80
C GLU A 179 -13.66 -14.90 -32.14
N SER A 180 -12.46 -14.46 -32.53
CA SER A 180 -11.23 -14.87 -31.87
C SER A 180 -11.15 -14.31 -30.45
N ALA A 181 -11.51 -13.06 -30.20
CA ALA A 181 -11.54 -12.48 -28.85
C ALA A 181 -12.60 -13.15 -27.94
N LEU A 182 -13.62 -13.78 -28.55
CA LEU A 182 -14.69 -14.48 -27.85
C LEU A 182 -14.39 -15.97 -27.57
N ARG A 183 -13.50 -16.61 -28.32
CA ARG A 183 -13.19 -18.05 -28.17
C ARG A 183 -12.06 -18.35 -27.17
N HIS A 184 -11.31 -17.34 -26.71
CA HIS A 184 -10.16 -17.50 -25.83
C HIS A 184 -10.48 -17.15 -24.36
N HIS A 185 -11.76 -17.01 -23.99
CA HIS A 185 -12.14 -16.48 -22.68
C HIS A 185 -11.68 -17.33 -21.48
N GLY A 186 -11.78 -18.66 -21.58
CA GLY A 186 -11.26 -19.58 -20.55
C GLY A 186 -9.73 -19.56 -20.45
N GLU A 187 -9.05 -19.47 -21.59
CA GLU A 187 -7.57 -19.40 -21.68
C GLU A 187 -7.03 -18.07 -21.12
N HIS A 188 -7.72 -16.95 -21.40
CA HIS A 188 -7.40 -15.62 -20.89
C HIS A 188 -7.51 -15.54 -19.37
N ILE A 189 -8.54 -16.15 -18.78
CA ILE A 189 -8.70 -16.12 -17.32
C ILE A 189 -7.69 -17.02 -16.62
N GLY A 190 -7.43 -18.21 -17.17
CA GLY A 190 -6.34 -19.06 -16.70
C GLY A 190 -5.01 -18.32 -16.73
N HIS A 191 -4.71 -17.63 -17.83
CA HIS A 191 -3.54 -16.76 -17.95
C HIS A 191 -3.52 -15.66 -16.88
N CYS A 192 -4.62 -14.95 -16.65
CA CYS A 192 -4.71 -13.92 -15.61
C CYS A 192 -4.39 -14.48 -14.22
N PHE A 193 -4.98 -15.63 -13.85
CA PHE A 193 -4.73 -16.26 -12.57
C PHE A 193 -3.27 -16.66 -12.40
N ASP A 194 -2.68 -17.29 -13.41
CA ASP A 194 -1.27 -17.68 -13.36
C ASP A 194 -0.33 -16.46 -13.35
N TYR A 195 -0.62 -15.43 -14.14
CA TYR A 195 0.16 -14.19 -14.17
C TYR A 195 0.15 -13.47 -12.82
N ILE A 196 -1.03 -13.32 -12.18
CA ILE A 196 -1.14 -12.69 -10.86
C ILE A 196 -0.46 -13.56 -9.79
N ARG A 197 -0.63 -14.89 -9.84
CA ARG A 197 0.08 -15.83 -8.96
C ARG A 197 1.60 -15.62 -9.04
N GLN A 198 2.14 -15.56 -10.27
CA GLN A 198 3.57 -15.30 -10.49
C GLN A 198 3.98 -13.90 -9.98
N ALA A 199 3.15 -12.88 -10.18
CA ALA A 199 3.40 -11.53 -9.67
C ALA A 199 3.46 -11.49 -8.13
N ILE A 200 2.55 -12.19 -7.44
CA ILE A 200 2.56 -12.31 -5.97
C ILE A 200 3.86 -12.97 -5.51
N MET A 201 4.22 -14.11 -6.11
CA MET A 201 5.45 -14.84 -5.77
C MET A 201 6.72 -14.06 -6.10
N CYS A 202 6.71 -13.25 -7.15
CA CYS A 202 7.86 -12.43 -7.56
C CYS A 202 8.10 -11.26 -6.60
N ASN A 203 7.03 -10.61 -6.13
CA ASN A 203 7.14 -9.51 -5.18
C ASN A 203 7.35 -10.01 -3.75
N ALA A 204 6.86 -11.22 -3.45
CA ALA A 204 7.02 -11.93 -2.19
C ALA A 204 6.90 -11.00 -0.97
N ASP A 205 5.71 -10.41 -0.80
CA ASP A 205 5.46 -9.50 0.32
C ASP A 205 5.57 -10.25 1.65
N MET A 206 6.69 -10.07 2.33
CA MET A 206 7.01 -10.74 3.59
C MET A 206 6.43 -10.03 4.83
N THR A 207 5.58 -9.02 4.64
CA THR A 207 4.93 -8.31 5.73
C THR A 207 4.21 -9.29 6.68
N LEU A 208 4.39 -9.08 7.99
CA LEU A 208 3.78 -9.91 9.03
C LEU A 208 2.47 -9.30 9.50
N GLU A 209 1.39 -10.02 9.22
CA GLU A 209 0.04 -9.63 9.58
C GLU A 209 -0.29 -10.12 10.98
N TRP A 210 -0.61 -9.16 11.86
CA TRP A 210 -1.06 -9.41 13.22
C TRP A 210 -2.53 -9.78 13.29
N ALA A 211 -3.00 -10.20 14.47
CA ALA A 211 -4.36 -10.67 14.64
C ALA A 211 -5.40 -9.56 14.44
N GLU A 212 -6.51 -9.94 13.81
CA GLU A 212 -7.72 -9.13 13.76
C GLU A 212 -8.26 -8.90 15.19
N VAL A 213 -8.76 -7.69 15.43
CA VAL A 213 -9.35 -7.30 16.70
C VAL A 213 -10.79 -6.86 16.48
N SER A 214 -11.73 -7.51 17.18
CA SER A 214 -13.14 -7.16 17.09
C SER A 214 -13.41 -5.73 17.58
N PRO A 215 -14.57 -5.13 17.26
CA PRO A 215 -14.95 -3.82 17.81
C PRO A 215 -14.99 -3.75 19.34
N SER A 216 -15.12 -4.91 20.01
CA SER A 216 -15.09 -5.01 21.48
C SER A 216 -13.67 -5.15 22.06
N GLY A 217 -12.63 -5.07 21.23
CA GLY A 217 -11.24 -5.23 21.63
C GLY A 217 -10.79 -6.69 21.80
N LYS A 218 -11.57 -7.66 21.33
CA LYS A 218 -11.22 -9.08 21.44
C LYS A 218 -10.32 -9.49 20.27
N VAL A 219 -9.16 -10.07 20.57
CA VAL A 219 -8.29 -10.70 19.56
C VAL A 219 -8.99 -11.92 18.96
N LEU A 220 -9.03 -11.99 17.64
CA LEU A 220 -9.64 -13.07 16.87
C LEU A 220 -8.57 -14.03 16.35
N ALA A 221 -8.97 -15.26 16.02
CA ALA A 221 -8.08 -16.27 15.45
C ALA A 221 -7.96 -16.13 13.91
N SER A 222 -7.82 -14.89 13.45
CA SER A 222 -7.78 -14.50 12.04
C SER A 222 -6.81 -13.34 11.84
N VAL A 223 -6.33 -13.20 10.61
CA VAL A 223 -5.69 -11.99 10.09
C VAL A 223 -6.56 -11.45 8.96
N ASP A 224 -6.68 -10.14 8.83
CA ASP A 224 -7.47 -9.48 7.80
C ASP A 224 -6.62 -8.61 6.86
N GLY A 225 -5.32 -8.46 7.14
CA GLY A 225 -4.39 -7.63 6.39
C GLY A 225 -4.57 -6.12 6.58
N TRP A 226 -5.52 -5.67 7.41
CA TRP A 226 -5.88 -4.26 7.46
C TRP A 226 -5.09 -3.45 8.50
N GLY A 227 -4.72 -2.22 8.09
CA GLY A 227 -3.97 -1.30 8.95
C GLY A 227 -2.53 -1.71 9.19
N ILE A 228 -2.03 -2.70 8.45
CA ILE A 228 -0.67 -3.20 8.49
C ILE A 228 0.18 -2.41 7.47
N PRO A 229 1.36 -1.89 7.87
CA PRO A 229 2.23 -1.16 6.94
C PRO A 229 2.95 -2.15 6.01
N HIS A 230 2.89 -1.85 4.70
CA HIS A 230 3.63 -2.57 3.66
C HIS A 230 4.70 -1.66 3.04
N THR A 231 5.79 -2.25 2.57
CA THR A 231 6.83 -1.53 1.83
C THR A 231 6.60 -1.69 0.33
N CYS A 232 6.13 -0.63 -0.31
CA CYS A 232 5.75 -0.64 -1.74
C CYS A 232 6.56 0.38 -2.54
N ARG A 233 6.58 0.19 -3.87
CA ARG A 233 6.96 1.27 -4.79
C ARG A 233 5.88 2.36 -4.75
N SER A 234 6.30 3.62 -4.83
CA SER A 234 5.37 4.76 -4.89
C SER A 234 4.45 4.63 -6.10
N TRP A 235 3.15 4.60 -5.86
CA TRP A 235 2.13 4.54 -6.90
C TRP A 235 2.17 5.79 -7.78
N ASP A 236 2.25 6.95 -7.15
CA ASP A 236 2.22 8.23 -7.86
C ASP A 236 3.44 8.39 -8.78
N ASP A 237 4.63 8.03 -8.28
CA ASP A 237 5.85 8.10 -9.10
C ASP A 237 5.78 7.12 -10.28
N ALA A 238 5.25 5.91 -10.06
CA ALA A 238 5.07 4.91 -11.10
C ALA A 238 4.06 5.38 -12.17
N VAL A 239 2.94 5.97 -11.75
CA VAL A 239 1.92 6.52 -12.65
C VAL A 239 2.45 7.73 -13.42
N GLU A 240 3.12 8.67 -12.75
CA GLU A 240 3.71 9.85 -13.38
C GLU A 240 4.73 9.42 -14.45
N TRP A 241 5.63 8.50 -14.10
CA TRP A 241 6.60 7.96 -15.04
C TRP A 241 5.90 7.31 -16.24
N THR A 242 4.87 6.50 -16.01
CA THR A 242 4.12 5.83 -17.07
C THR A 242 3.45 6.83 -18.01
N LEU A 243 2.80 7.85 -17.49
CA LEU A 243 2.11 8.87 -18.29
C LEU A 243 3.07 9.68 -19.15
N LYS A 244 4.28 9.95 -18.64
CA LYS A 244 5.35 10.63 -19.39
C LYS A 244 5.89 9.78 -20.55
N HIS A 245 5.82 8.46 -20.46
CA HIS A 245 6.37 7.52 -21.44
C HIS A 245 5.30 6.70 -22.19
N LYS A 246 4.02 7.10 -22.11
CA LYS A 246 2.90 6.33 -22.67
C LYS A 246 3.03 6.10 -24.19
N ALA A 247 2.61 4.93 -24.64
CA ALA A 247 2.43 4.64 -26.07
C ALA A 247 1.17 5.36 -26.62
N PRO A 248 1.07 5.57 -27.95
CA PRO A 248 -0.17 6.02 -28.58
C PRO A 248 -1.34 5.05 -28.30
N SER A 249 -2.55 5.60 -28.15
CA SER A 249 -3.75 4.78 -27.93
C SER A 249 -4.10 3.92 -29.13
N THR A 250 -4.47 2.66 -28.90
CA THR A 250 -5.00 1.74 -29.92
C THR A 250 -6.40 1.25 -29.53
N ASN A 251 -7.12 0.60 -30.45
CA ASN A 251 -8.46 0.03 -30.21
C ASN A 251 -8.44 -1.35 -29.53
N HIS A 252 -7.27 -1.83 -29.11
CA HIS A 252 -7.11 -3.09 -28.41
C HIS A 252 -6.43 -2.86 -27.05
N THR A 253 -6.78 -3.65 -26.04
CA THR A 253 -6.14 -3.59 -24.72
C THR A 253 -4.65 -3.97 -24.80
N GLY A 254 -4.30 -4.88 -25.73
CA GLY A 254 -2.94 -5.42 -25.87
C GLY A 254 -2.50 -6.29 -24.70
N ILE A 255 -3.42 -6.58 -23.77
CA ILE A 255 -3.25 -7.44 -22.59
C ILE A 255 -4.12 -8.66 -22.82
N ILE A 256 -3.49 -9.83 -22.82
CA ILE A 256 -4.11 -11.17 -22.86
C ILE A 256 -4.57 -11.50 -21.45
#